data_AF-A0A6G0JCV2-F1
#
_entry.id   AF-A0A6G0JCV2-F1
#
_cell.length_a   1.000
_cell.length_b   1.000
_cell.length_c   1.000
_cell.angle_alpha   90.00
_cell.angle_beta   90.00
_cell.angle_gamma   90.00
#
_symmetry.space_group_name_H-M   'P 1'
#
loop_
_entity.id
_entity.type
_entity.pdbx_description
1 polymer ?
#
loop_
_entity_poly.entity_id
_entity_poly.type
_entity_poly.pdbx_seq_one_letter_code
_entity_poly.pdbx_strand_id
1 'polypeptide(L)'
;MLTRRTARQIVVPPVALAVQQIQAMNYEEWAQYRKQHEQQTPRHSEEEGSLAEMRLARREGMRAAKHFRVLRRSRRLYQNKLEQERLRRDGPTRRATERQRRKKRGYQYCKQGNYGDVE
;
A
#
# COMPACT_ATOMS: atom_id res chain seq x y z
N MET A 1 25.56 -31.70 12.83
CA MET A 1 25.01 -31.67 11.45
C MET A 1 24.28 -30.35 11.27
N LEU A 2 24.92 -29.35 10.67
CA LEU A 2 24.32 -28.04 10.38
C LEU A 2 23.53 -28.17 9.08
N THR A 3 22.21 -28.30 9.20
CA THR A 3 21.30 -28.25 8.05
C THR A 3 21.36 -26.85 7.47
N ARG A 4 22.02 -26.70 6.31
CA ARG A 4 21.99 -25.46 5.52
C ARG A 4 20.52 -25.16 5.22
N ARG A 5 19.91 -24.22 5.96
CA ARG A 5 18.60 -23.66 5.63
C ARG A 5 18.69 -23.20 4.19
N THR A 6 17.98 -23.88 3.30
CA THR A 6 17.92 -23.55 1.88
C THR A 6 17.63 -22.06 1.76
N ALA A 7 18.56 -21.32 1.17
CA ALA A 7 18.47 -19.88 0.99
C ALA A 7 17.16 -19.58 0.27
N ARG A 8 16.17 -19.07 1.02
CA ARG A 8 14.91 -18.59 0.47
C ARG A 8 15.19 -17.27 -0.25
N GLN A 9 15.82 -17.34 -1.42
CA GLN A 9 16.03 -16.16 -2.25
C GLN A 9 14.68 -15.58 -2.62
N ILE A 10 14.51 -14.30 -2.31
CA ILE A 10 13.26 -13.60 -2.62
C ILE A 10 13.31 -13.19 -4.09
N VAL A 11 12.73 -14.02 -4.95
CA VAL A 11 12.61 -13.72 -6.38
C VAL A 11 11.53 -12.64 -6.56
N VAL A 12 11.96 -11.43 -6.92
CA VAL A 12 11.08 -10.31 -7.19
C VAL A 12 10.87 -10.19 -8.70
N PRO A 13 9.66 -10.43 -9.23
CA PRO A 13 9.39 -10.29 -10.67
C PRO A 13 9.51 -8.82 -11.12
N PRO A 14 9.60 -8.56 -12.44
CA PRO A 14 9.55 -7.21 -12.96
C PRO A 14 8.25 -6.50 -12.55
N VAL A 15 8.38 -5.26 -12.04
CA VAL A 15 7.26 -4.50 -11.45
C VAL A 15 6.09 -4.37 -12.43
N ALA A 16 6.35 -4.09 -13.71
CA ALA A 16 5.31 -3.87 -14.71
C ALA A 16 4.41 -5.10 -14.90
N LEU A 17 5.02 -6.28 -15.03
CA LEU A 17 4.32 -7.55 -15.20
C LEU A 17 3.52 -7.91 -13.94
N ALA A 18 4.13 -7.73 -12.76
CA ALA A 18 3.46 -7.97 -11.48
C ALA A 18 2.26 -7.03 -11.26
N VAL A 19 2.35 -5.77 -11.72
CA VAL A 19 1.24 -4.82 -11.66
C VAL A 19 0.06 -5.30 -12.51
N GLN A 20 0.31 -5.78 -13.74
CA GLN A 20 -0.75 -6.30 -14.61
C GLN A 20 -1.44 -7.52 -13.98
N GLN A 21 -0.66 -8.47 -13.47
CA GLN A 21 -1.19 -9.65 -12.79
C GLN A 21 -2.09 -9.27 -11.61
N ILE A 22 -1.63 -8.37 -10.74
CA ILE A 22 -2.37 -7.98 -9.54
C ILE A 22 -3.61 -7.15 -9.86
N GLN A 23 -3.65 -6.46 -10.99
CA GLN A 23 -4.88 -5.80 -11.45
C GLN A 23 -5.92 -6.80 -11.94
N ALA A 24 -5.49 -7.92 -12.53
CA ALA A 24 -6.36 -9.01 -12.97
C ALA A 24 -6.84 -9.91 -11.81
N MET A 25 -6.06 -10.00 -10.72
CA MET A 25 -6.38 -10.88 -9.59
C MET A 25 -7.70 -10.52 -8.91
N ASN A 26 -8.49 -11.54 -8.57
CA ASN A 26 -9.72 -11.40 -7.79
C ASN A 26 -9.42 -11.01 -6.32
N TYR A 27 -10.47 -10.85 -5.49
CA TYR A 27 -10.29 -10.43 -4.09
C TYR A 27 -9.58 -11.50 -3.24
N GLU A 28 -9.91 -12.77 -3.44
CA GLU A 28 -9.40 -13.90 -2.65
C GLU A 28 -7.92 -14.16 -2.95
N GLU A 29 -7.57 -14.20 -4.23
CA GLU A 29 -6.19 -14.31 -4.72
C GLU A 29 -5.32 -13.20 -4.14
N TRP A 30 -5.83 -11.96 -4.10
CA TRP A 30 -5.12 -10.86 -3.46
C TRP A 30 -4.98 -11.02 -1.95
N ALA A 31 -5.99 -11.56 -1.27
CA ALA A 31 -5.91 -11.85 0.15
C ALA A 31 -4.86 -12.94 0.43
N GLN A 32 -4.82 -13.99 -0.39
CA GLN A 32 -3.81 -15.05 -0.31
C GLN A 32 -2.41 -14.50 -0.57
N TYR A 33 -2.22 -13.72 -1.63
CA TYR A 33 -0.94 -13.08 -1.94
C TYR A 33 -0.43 -12.20 -0.79
N ARG A 34 -1.31 -11.42 -0.15
CA ARG A 34 -0.95 -10.64 1.04
C ARG A 34 -0.51 -11.52 2.20
N LYS A 35 -1.23 -12.61 2.48
CA LYS A 35 -0.85 -13.57 3.53
C LYS A 35 0.51 -14.20 3.23
N GLN A 36 0.75 -14.61 1.99
CA GLN A 36 2.05 -15.17 1.57
C GLN A 36 3.18 -14.15 1.74
N HIS A 37 2.99 -12.91 1.31
CA HIS A 37 3.99 -11.86 1.51
C HIS A 37 4.28 -11.62 3.00
N GLU A 38 3.26 -11.62 3.86
CA GLU A 38 3.43 -11.47 5.30
C GLU A 38 4.19 -12.65 5.92
N GLN A 39 3.91 -13.88 5.49
CA GLN A 39 4.61 -15.08 5.93
C GLN A 39 6.08 -15.13 5.46
N GLN A 40 6.35 -14.62 4.25
CA GLN A 40 7.71 -14.58 3.69
C GLN A 40 8.56 -13.45 4.26
N THR A 41 7.95 -12.39 4.79
CA THR A 41 8.67 -11.26 5.38
C THR A 41 9.14 -11.65 6.78
N PRO A 42 10.46 -11.79 7.03
CA PRO A 42 10.96 -12.11 8.36
C PRO A 42 10.58 -11.01 9.35
N ARG A 43 9.95 -11.36 10.48
CA ARG A 43 9.65 -10.40 11.57
C ARG A 43 10.88 -10.02 12.38
N HIS A 44 11.82 -10.95 12.47
CA HIS A 44 13.14 -10.76 13.08
C HIS A 44 14.19 -11.19 12.06
N SER A 45 15.24 -10.38 11.89
CA SER A 45 16.45 -10.82 11.20
C SER A 45 17.20 -11.71 12.17
N GLU A 46 17.19 -13.02 11.93
CA GLU A 46 18.13 -13.92 12.60
C GLU A 46 19.53 -13.47 12.17
N GLU A 47 20.34 -13.02 13.13
CA GLU A 47 21.73 -12.56 12.91
C GLU A 47 22.65 -13.78 12.75
N GLU A 48 22.31 -14.68 11.84
CA GLU A 48 23.08 -15.88 11.53
C GLU A 48 23.68 -15.75 10.13
N GLY A 49 25.01 -15.77 10.02
CA GLY A 49 25.75 -15.75 8.75
C GLY A 49 26.84 -14.69 8.65
N SER A 50 27.50 -14.63 7.50
CA SER A 50 28.52 -13.62 7.20
C SER A 50 27.89 -12.23 7.05
N LEU A 51 28.62 -11.16 7.41
CA LEU A 51 28.16 -9.77 7.26
C LEU A 51 27.67 -9.45 5.83
N ALA A 52 28.30 -10.06 4.81
CA ALA A 52 27.87 -9.91 3.42
C ALA A 52 26.49 -10.52 3.18
N GLU A 53 26.23 -11.71 3.73
CA GLU A 53 24.95 -12.42 3.61
C GLU A 53 23.84 -11.65 4.32
N MET A 54 24.12 -11.11 5.52
CA MET A 54 23.17 -10.25 6.23
C MET A 54 22.81 -8.99 5.43
N ARG A 55 23.82 -8.34 4.82
CA ARG A 55 23.60 -7.16 3.98
C ARG A 55 22.77 -7.49 2.74
N LEU A 56 23.02 -8.65 2.10
CA LEU A 56 22.24 -9.13 0.96
C LEU A 56 20.79 -9.44 1.36
N ALA A 57 20.58 -10.20 2.43
CA ALA A 57 19.25 -10.51 2.95
C ALA A 57 18.44 -9.24 3.27
N ARG A 58 19.08 -8.25 3.90
CA ARG A 58 18.44 -6.94 4.17
C ARG A 58 18.07 -6.21 2.87
N ARG A 59 18.95 -6.20 1.87
CA ARG A 59 18.69 -5.57 0.56
C ARG A 59 17.52 -6.26 -0.15
N GLU A 60 17.51 -7.59 -0.18
CA GLU A 60 16.44 -8.39 -0.79
C GLU A 60 15.10 -8.18 -0.08
N GLY A 61 15.09 -8.22 1.25
CA GLY A 61 13.89 -7.93 2.06
C GLY A 61 13.35 -6.51 1.81
N MET A 62 14.24 -5.50 1.75
CA MET A 62 13.83 -4.13 1.40
C MET A 62 13.29 -4.04 -0.03
N ARG A 63 13.90 -4.73 -1.00
CA ARG A 63 13.45 -4.76 -2.39
C ARG A 63 12.06 -5.38 -2.50
N ALA A 64 11.84 -6.51 -1.85
CA ALA A 64 10.55 -7.20 -1.81
C ALA A 64 9.46 -6.33 -1.15
N ALA A 65 9.78 -5.70 -0.02
CA ALA A 65 8.86 -4.80 0.67
C ALA A 65 8.50 -3.57 -0.19
N LYS A 66 9.47 -2.95 -0.87
CA LYS A 66 9.22 -1.86 -1.81
C LYS A 66 8.34 -2.32 -2.97
N HIS A 67 8.65 -3.48 -3.55
CA HIS A 67 7.88 -4.08 -4.62
C HIS A 67 6.41 -4.26 -4.22
N PHE A 68 6.16 -4.90 -3.07
CA PHE A 68 4.80 -5.08 -2.55
C PHE A 68 4.06 -3.77 -2.30
N ARG A 69 4.72 -2.74 -1.77
CA ARG A 69 4.12 -1.41 -1.57
C ARG A 69 3.65 -0.79 -2.90
N VAL A 70 4.46 -0.91 -3.95
CA VAL A 70 4.11 -0.44 -5.29
C VAL A 70 2.88 -1.18 -5.81
N LEU A 71 2.86 -2.50 -5.71
CA LEU A 71 1.75 -3.35 -6.15
C LEU A 71 0.44 -3.08 -5.39
N ARG A 72 0.54 -2.92 -4.06
CA ARG A 72 -0.62 -2.55 -3.22
C ARG A 72 -1.18 -1.19 -3.64
N ARG A 73 -0.32 -0.22 -3.94
CA ARG A 73 -0.74 1.11 -4.42
C ARG A 73 -1.36 1.03 -5.80
N SER A 74 -0.76 0.30 -6.75
CA SER A 74 -1.27 0.18 -8.11
C SER A 74 -2.65 -0.47 -8.13
N ARG A 75 -2.87 -1.54 -7.35
CA ARG A 75 -4.18 -2.17 -7.20
C ARG A 75 -5.22 -1.21 -6.66
N ARG A 76 -4.90 -0.47 -5.58
CA ARG A 76 -5.82 0.53 -5.01
C ARG A 76 -6.21 1.60 -6.04
N LEU A 77 -5.24 2.11 -6.79
CA LEU A 77 -5.50 3.11 -7.84
C LEU A 77 -6.37 2.55 -8.96
N TYR A 78 -6.12 1.30 -9.38
CA TYR A 78 -6.93 0.61 -10.37
C TYR A 78 -8.39 0.46 -9.92
N GLN A 79 -8.62 0.00 -8.68
CA GLN A 79 -9.96 -0.13 -8.11
C GLN A 79 -10.68 1.23 -8.02
N ASN A 80 -9.98 2.28 -7.56
CA ASN A 80 -10.54 3.63 -7.54
C ASN A 80 -10.94 4.12 -8.94
N LYS A 81 -10.13 3.82 -9.97
CA LYS A 81 -10.44 4.18 -11.35
C LYS A 81 -11.70 3.44 -11.81
N LEU A 82 -11.82 2.14 -11.55
CA LEU A 82 -13.01 1.37 -11.89
C LEU A 82 -14.27 1.92 -11.20
N GLU A 83 -14.18 2.29 -9.92
CA GLU A 83 -15.28 2.93 -9.19
C GLU A 83 -15.68 4.27 -9.82
N GLN A 84 -14.71 5.10 -10.21
CA GLN A 84 -14.98 6.37 -10.89
C GLN A 84 -15.63 6.18 -12.25
N GLU A 85 -15.18 5.20 -13.04
CA GLU A 85 -15.78 4.87 -14.33
C GLU A 85 -17.23 4.38 -14.18
N ARG A 86 -17.52 3.58 -13.15
CA ARG A 86 -18.90 3.18 -12.82
C ARG A 86 -19.77 4.38 -12.47
N LEU A 87 -19.28 5.28 -11.62
CA LEU A 87 -19.99 6.52 -11.25
C LEU A 87 -20.22 7.47 -12.43
N ARG A 88 -19.33 7.49 -13.42
CA ARG A 88 -19.52 8.26 -14.66
C ARG A 88 -20.63 7.69 -15.54
N ARG A 89 -20.72 6.36 -15.63
CA ARG A 89 -21.71 5.66 -16.47
C ARG A 89 -23.11 5.68 -15.84
N ASP A 90 -23.19 5.38 -14.55
CA ASP A 90 -24.47 5.21 -13.84
C ASP A 90 -24.98 6.53 -13.23
N GLY A 91 -24.24 7.62 -13.40
CA GLY A 91 -24.46 8.89 -12.71
C GLY A 91 -24.08 8.83 -11.22
N PRO A 92 -24.01 9.97 -10.53
CA PRO A 92 -23.67 10.01 -9.11
C PRO A 92 -24.77 9.30 -8.29
N THR A 93 -24.48 8.09 -7.81
CA THR A 93 -25.32 7.45 -6.81
C THR A 93 -25.34 8.32 -5.56
N ARG A 94 -26.47 8.41 -4.84
CA ARG A 94 -26.66 9.24 -3.62
C ARG A 94 -25.46 9.24 -2.64
N ARG A 95 -24.76 8.09 -2.51
CA ARG A 95 -23.56 7.92 -1.66
C ARG A 95 -22.33 8.70 -2.13
N ALA A 96 -22.15 8.90 -3.44
CA ALA A 96 -21.04 9.66 -4.01
C ALA A 96 -21.19 11.16 -3.71
N THR A 97 -22.41 11.70 -3.86
CA THR A 97 -22.76 13.07 -3.50
C THR A 97 -22.57 13.35 -2.00
N GLU A 98 -22.91 12.38 -1.14
CA GLU A 98 -22.79 12.54 0.31
C GLU A 98 -21.31 12.59 0.79
N ARG A 99 -20.45 11.75 0.20
CA ARG A 99 -19.01 11.74 0.49
C ARG A 99 -18.31 13.03 0.00
N GLN A 100 -18.79 13.62 -1.10
CA GLN A 100 -18.30 14.90 -1.61
C GLN A 100 -18.76 16.07 -0.73
N ARG A 101 -19.99 16.02 -0.22
CA ARG A 101 -20.56 17.04 0.68
C ARG A 101 -19.83 17.12 2.03
N ARG A 102 -19.30 15.99 2.53
CA ARG A 102 -18.48 15.95 3.77
C ARG A 102 -17.13 16.67 3.66
N LYS A 103 -16.59 16.92 2.46
CA LYS A 103 -15.30 17.60 2.27
C LYS A 103 -15.36 19.13 2.30
N LYS A 104 -16.55 19.74 2.30
CA LYS A 104 -16.74 21.19 2.43
C LYS A 104 -17.42 21.53 3.77
N ARG A 105 -16.69 21.35 4.87
CA ARG A 105 -16.86 22.26 6.01
C ARG A 105 -15.64 23.16 5.98
N GLY A 106 -15.77 24.27 5.26
CA GLY A 106 -14.71 25.28 5.19
C GLY A 106 -14.35 25.74 6.61
N TYR A 107 -13.08 26.08 6.82
CA TYR A 107 -12.67 26.76 8.03
C TYR A 107 -13.43 28.10 8.09
N GLN A 108 -14.29 28.27 9.09
CA GLN A 108 -14.99 29.52 9.34
C GLN A 108 -14.19 30.29 10.39
N TYR A 109 -13.44 31.30 9.96
CA TYR A 109 -12.82 32.24 10.90
C TYR A 109 -13.92 33.11 11.52
N CYS A 110 -14.23 32.87 12.79
CA CYS A 110 -15.00 33.82 13.58
C CYS A 110 -14.03 34.89 14.10
N LYS A 111 -14.23 36.14 13.69
CA LYS A 111 -13.46 37.29 14.17
C LYS A 111 -13.83 37.52 15.64
N GLN A 112 -13.04 36.99 16.58
CA GLN A 112 -13.11 37.41 17.99
C GLN A 112 -12.40 38.76 18.09
N GLY A 113 -13.15 39.83 18.39
CA GLY A 113 -12.57 41.13 18.69
C GLY A 113 -11.95 41.11 20.08
N ASN A 114 -10.61 40.99 20.15
CA ASN A 114 -9.85 41.02 21.40
C ASN A 114 -8.77 42.13 21.40
N TYR A 115 -9.07 43.28 20.80
CA TYR A 115 -8.33 44.50 21.09
C TYR A 115 -9.34 45.50 21.61
N GLY A 116 -9.50 45.50 22.93
CA GLY A 116 -10.10 46.62 23.64
C GLY A 116 -9.14 47.81 23.52
N ASP A 117 -9.72 48.97 23.28
CA ASP A 117 -9.04 50.24 23.21
C ASP A 117 -8.10 50.40 24.41
N VAL A 118 -6.81 50.62 24.13
CA VAL A 118 -5.87 51.14 25.12
C VAL A 118 -5.84 52.63 24.85
N GLU A 119 -6.64 53.39 25.59
CA GLU A 119 -6.39 54.82 25.85
C GLU A 119 -5.20 54.98 26.80
#